data_AF-A0A024CBX0-F1
#
_entry.id   AF-A0A024CBX0-F1
#
_cell.length_a   1.000
_cell.length_b   1.000
_cell.length_c   1.000
_cell.angle_alpha   90.00
_cell.angle_beta   90.00
_cell.angle_gamma   90.00
#
_symmetry.space_group_name_H-M   'P 1'
#
loop_
_entity.id
_entity.type
_entity.pdbx_description
1 polymer ?
#
loop_
_entity_poly.entity_id
_entity_poly.type
_entity_poly.pdbx_seq_one_letter_code
_entity_poly.pdbx_strand_id
1 'polypeptide(L)'
;YALGKFDDRFNIDREPNEPNRHGWIVEVNPADPDSIPVKRTAMGRFKHEGAMAAVNADGRVALFMGDDERFDYVYRFVTEDAYDPANPDPDILDRGVLSVARFNDDGTMQWLPLVHGEGPLTAENGFEDQGDVMVQTRRAADLLEATPM
;
A
#
# COMPACT_ATOMS: atom_id res chain seq x y z
N TYR A 1 6.38 9.36 -21.22
CA TYR A 1 5.64 9.24 -22.50
C TYR A 1 4.64 10.38 -22.63
N ALA A 2 4.30 10.83 -23.84
CA ALA A 2 3.37 11.96 -24.04
C ALA A 2 1.93 11.50 -24.35
N LEU A 3 1.44 10.46 -23.66
CA LEU A 3 0.13 9.84 -23.94
C LEU A 3 -1.05 10.80 -23.75
N GLY A 4 -0.96 11.73 -22.80
CA GLY A 4 -2.00 12.75 -22.55
C GLY A 4 -2.25 13.73 -23.70
N LYS A 5 -1.41 13.73 -24.76
CA LYS A 5 -1.70 14.46 -26.01
C LYS A 5 -2.73 13.76 -26.91
N PHE A 6 -3.00 12.48 -26.65
CA PHE A 6 -3.78 11.61 -27.53
C PHE A 6 -4.92 10.89 -26.82
N ASP A 7 -4.85 10.74 -25.49
CA ASP A 7 -5.89 10.11 -24.67
C ASP A 7 -6.05 10.94 -23.38
N ASP A 8 -7.25 11.51 -23.19
CA ASP A 8 -7.59 12.39 -22.06
C ASP A 8 -7.39 11.70 -20.71
N ARG A 9 -7.49 10.35 -20.66
CA ARG A 9 -7.21 9.58 -19.45
C ARG A 9 -5.81 9.83 -18.89
N PHE A 10 -4.82 10.09 -19.76
CA PHE A 10 -3.45 10.39 -19.34
C PHE A 10 -3.14 11.89 -19.27
N ASN A 11 -4.16 12.74 -19.43
CA ASN A 11 -4.03 14.18 -19.34
C ASN A 11 -4.48 14.67 -17.95
N ILE A 12 -3.52 15.05 -17.10
CA ILE A 12 -3.81 15.47 -15.71
C ILE A 12 -4.66 16.74 -15.62
N ASP A 13 -4.64 17.59 -16.64
CA ASP A 13 -5.49 18.80 -16.69
C ASP A 13 -6.96 18.45 -16.95
N ARG A 14 -7.24 17.25 -17.49
CA ARG A 14 -8.59 16.76 -17.79
C ARG A 14 -9.07 15.73 -16.76
N GLU A 15 -8.20 14.81 -16.39
CA GLU A 15 -8.48 13.67 -15.51
C GLU A 15 -7.54 13.69 -14.29
N PRO A 16 -7.65 14.68 -13.38
CA PRO A 16 -6.68 14.89 -12.30
C PRO A 16 -6.63 13.74 -11.28
N ASN A 17 -7.69 12.95 -11.19
CA ASN A 17 -7.79 11.82 -10.27
C ASN A 17 -7.37 10.48 -10.90
N GLU A 18 -7.15 10.41 -12.21
CA GLU A 18 -6.71 9.16 -12.85
C GLU A 18 -5.37 8.66 -12.28
N PRO A 19 -4.36 9.50 -11.99
CA PRO A 19 -3.15 9.04 -11.33
C PRO A 19 -3.40 8.32 -10.00
N ASN A 20 -4.43 8.69 -9.24
CA ASN A 20 -4.79 8.04 -7.97
C ASN A 20 -5.34 6.62 -8.17
N ARG A 21 -5.80 6.29 -9.38
CA ARG A 21 -6.28 4.95 -9.74
C ARG A 21 -5.14 3.99 -10.11
N HIS A 22 -3.88 4.41 -10.12
CA HIS A 22 -2.70 3.58 -10.45
C HIS A 22 -1.65 3.61 -9.35
N GLY A 23 -0.69 2.67 -9.38
CA GLY A 23 0.33 2.51 -8.33
C GLY A 23 -0.12 1.60 -7.18
N TRP A 24 -0.93 0.58 -7.49
CA TRP A 24 -1.49 -0.36 -6.53
C TRP A 24 -1.01 -1.77 -6.83
N ILE A 25 -0.88 -2.62 -5.81
CA ILE A 25 -0.83 -4.07 -6.00
C ILE A 25 -2.15 -4.52 -6.63
N VAL A 26 -2.05 -5.34 -7.68
CA VAL A 26 -3.20 -5.92 -8.38
C VAL A 26 -3.17 -7.43 -8.22
N GLU A 27 -4.20 -7.98 -7.59
CA GLU A 27 -4.39 -9.42 -7.48
C GLU A 27 -5.07 -9.96 -8.74
N VAL A 28 -4.57 -11.08 -9.24
CA VAL A 28 -5.04 -11.75 -10.45
C VAL A 28 -5.25 -13.23 -10.10
N ASN A 29 -6.39 -13.80 -10.51
CA ASN A 29 -6.60 -15.25 -10.42
C ASN A 29 -6.23 -15.89 -11.78
N PRO A 30 -5.04 -16.53 -11.89
CA PRO A 30 -4.60 -17.11 -13.16
C PRO A 30 -5.36 -18.40 -13.54
N ALA A 31 -6.10 -19.00 -12.61
CA ALA A 31 -6.88 -20.22 -12.86
C ALA A 31 -8.26 -19.93 -13.46
N ASP A 32 -8.73 -18.68 -13.38
CA ASP A 32 -10.03 -18.25 -13.89
C ASP A 32 -9.85 -17.09 -14.90
N PRO A 33 -9.99 -17.35 -16.21
CA PRO A 33 -9.81 -16.33 -17.24
C PRO A 33 -10.90 -15.26 -17.24
N ASP A 34 -12.05 -15.51 -16.62
CA ASP A 34 -13.16 -14.55 -16.52
C ASP A 34 -13.08 -13.73 -15.22
N SER A 35 -12.12 -14.03 -14.35
CA SER A 35 -11.90 -13.27 -13.12
C SER A 35 -11.48 -11.83 -13.41
N ILE A 36 -12.02 -10.90 -12.63
CA ILE A 36 -11.70 -9.48 -12.74
C ILE A 36 -10.56 -9.19 -11.75
N PRO A 37 -9.38 -8.75 -12.21
CA PRO A 37 -8.29 -8.37 -11.31
C PRO A 37 -8.68 -7.24 -10.34
N VAL A 38 -8.21 -7.33 -9.10
CA VAL A 38 -8.58 -6.40 -8.03
C VAL A 38 -7.38 -5.58 -7.60
N LYS A 39 -7.53 -4.25 -7.55
CA LYS A 39 -6.54 -3.36 -6.94
C LYS A 39 -6.73 -3.38 -5.43
N ARG A 40 -5.77 -3.95 -4.70
CA ARG A 40 -5.84 -4.12 -3.24
C ARG A 40 -5.33 -2.88 -2.53
N THR A 41 -6.23 -1.93 -2.28
CA THR A 41 -5.88 -0.58 -1.81
C THR A 41 -5.37 -0.53 -0.37
N ALA A 42 -5.67 -1.53 0.45
CA ALA A 42 -5.18 -1.64 1.82
C ALA A 42 -3.64 -1.75 1.90
N MET A 43 -2.97 -2.08 0.78
CA MET A 43 -1.51 -2.15 0.66
C MET A 43 -0.85 -0.83 0.24
N GLY A 44 -1.62 0.27 0.16
CA GLY A 44 -1.11 1.61 -0.10
C GLY A 44 -0.67 1.86 -1.54
N ARG A 45 -0.57 3.14 -1.91
CA ARG A 45 -0.25 3.59 -3.27
C ARG A 45 1.16 4.15 -3.36
N PHE A 46 2.00 3.51 -4.17
CA PHE A 46 3.37 3.93 -4.46
C PHE A 46 3.95 3.16 -5.67
N LYS A 47 5.25 3.28 -5.95
CA LYS A 47 5.91 2.57 -7.06
C LYS A 47 6.37 1.19 -6.60
N HIS A 48 5.39 0.32 -6.38
CA HIS A 48 5.61 -1.07 -5.98
C HIS A 48 6.59 -1.79 -6.92
N GLU A 49 7.68 -2.33 -6.37
CA GLU A 49 8.59 -3.23 -7.10
C GLU A 49 8.08 -4.68 -7.06
N GLY A 50 7.66 -5.14 -5.88
CA GLY A 50 7.14 -6.48 -5.65
C GLY A 50 6.39 -6.58 -4.33
N ALA A 51 5.78 -7.73 -4.08
CA ALA A 51 5.06 -8.04 -2.84
C ALA A 51 5.43 -9.46 -2.38
N MET A 52 6.36 -9.55 -1.42
CA MET A 52 6.85 -10.82 -0.90
C MET A 52 5.98 -11.28 0.28
N ALA A 53 5.30 -12.41 0.14
CA ALA A 53 4.45 -12.96 1.18
C ALA A 53 5.23 -13.81 2.19
N ALA A 54 4.82 -13.73 3.46
CA ALA A 54 5.21 -14.63 4.54
C ALA A 54 4.00 -14.92 5.43
N VAL A 55 3.93 -16.12 6.00
CA VAL A 55 2.89 -16.47 6.98
C VAL A 55 3.48 -16.35 8.38
N ASN A 56 2.84 -15.54 9.21
CA ASN A 56 3.24 -15.36 10.61
C ASN A 56 2.91 -16.61 11.43
N ALA A 57 3.52 -16.73 12.62
CA ALA A 57 3.26 -17.83 13.54
C ALA A 57 1.80 -17.91 14.01
N ASP A 58 1.06 -16.80 13.95
CA ASP A 58 -0.38 -16.71 14.25
C ASP A 58 -1.28 -16.98 13.03
N GLY A 59 -0.69 -17.33 11.87
CA GLY A 59 -1.41 -17.65 10.64
C GLY A 59 -1.79 -16.45 9.77
N ARG A 60 -1.59 -15.22 10.24
CA ARG A 60 -1.82 -14.01 9.42
C ARG A 60 -0.77 -13.88 8.33
N VAL A 61 -1.14 -13.30 7.20
CA VAL A 61 -0.25 -13.13 6.06
C VAL A 61 0.39 -11.74 6.13
N ALA A 62 1.72 -11.70 6.05
CA ALA A 62 2.49 -10.49 5.89
C ALA A 62 2.95 -10.35 4.43
N LEU A 63 2.78 -9.17 3.82
CA LEU A 63 3.33 -8.83 2.51
C LEU A 63 4.35 -7.70 2.67
N PHE A 64 5.59 -7.95 2.28
CA PHE A 64 6.67 -6.96 2.28
C PHE A 64 6.80 -6.34 0.89
N MET A 65 6.88 -5.02 0.82
CA MET A 65 6.85 -4.25 -0.42
C MET A 65 7.92 -3.16 -0.40
N GLY A 66 8.61 -2.97 -1.52
CA GLY A 66 9.55 -1.87 -1.72
C GLY A 66 8.96 -0.81 -2.65
N ASP A 67 9.32 0.45 -2.39
CA ASP A 67 8.99 1.59 -3.24
C ASP A 67 10.24 2.02 -4.03
N ASP A 68 10.28 1.71 -5.34
CA ASP A 68 11.47 1.87 -6.17
C ASP A 68 11.64 3.32 -6.66
N GLU A 69 12.04 4.18 -5.72
CA GLU A 69 12.49 5.54 -5.97
C GLU A 69 13.47 5.97 -4.88
N ARG A 70 14.40 6.88 -5.25
CA ARG A 70 15.44 7.32 -4.32
C ARG A 70 14.79 8.01 -3.12
N PHE A 71 15.21 7.62 -1.92
CA PHE A 71 14.74 8.18 -0.66
C PHE A 71 13.27 7.89 -0.34
N ASP A 72 12.66 6.89 -0.99
CA ASP A 72 11.38 6.32 -0.55
C ASP A 72 11.64 5.09 0.37
N TYR A 73 10.65 4.22 0.59
CA TYR A 73 10.59 3.38 1.79
C TYR A 73 10.34 1.89 1.56
N VAL A 74 10.52 1.12 2.63
CA VAL A 74 10.11 -0.29 2.75
C VAL A 74 8.84 -0.39 3.58
N TYR A 75 7.87 -1.15 3.09
CA TYR A 75 6.56 -1.35 3.69
C TYR A 75 6.28 -2.80 4.04
N ARG A 76 5.38 -3.00 5.00
CA ARG A 76 4.80 -4.30 5.36
C ARG A 76 3.31 -4.16 5.60
N PHE A 77 2.51 -4.93 4.89
CA PHE A 77 1.09 -5.12 5.19
C PHE A 77 0.91 -6.43 5.96
N VAL A 78 0.07 -6.44 7.01
CA VAL A 78 -0.31 -7.67 7.72
C VAL A 78 -1.83 -7.77 7.73
N THR A 79 -2.37 -8.90 7.30
CA THR A 79 -3.82 -9.16 7.29
C THR A 79 -4.41 -9.04 8.71
N GLU A 80 -5.69 -8.70 8.78
CA GLU A 80 -6.45 -8.72 10.03
C GLU A 80 -6.68 -10.17 10.50
N ASP A 81 -7.10 -11.02 9.57
CA ASP A 81 -7.45 -12.42 9.81
C ASP A 81 -6.31 -13.38 9.43
N ALA A 82 -6.30 -14.55 10.06
CA ALA A 82 -5.41 -15.66 9.68
C ALA A 82 -5.89 -16.30 8.37
N TYR A 83 -4.95 -16.74 7.54
CA TYR A 83 -5.28 -17.45 6.31
C TYR A 83 -5.73 -18.88 6.60
N ASP A 84 -6.95 -19.22 6.19
CA ASP A 84 -7.50 -20.57 6.24
C ASP A 84 -7.45 -21.22 4.84
N PRO A 85 -6.54 -22.17 4.57
CA PRO A 85 -6.48 -22.85 3.28
C PRO A 85 -7.68 -23.77 3.00
N ALA A 86 -8.45 -24.17 4.03
CA ALA A 86 -9.65 -24.99 3.84
C ALA A 86 -10.85 -24.14 3.41
N ASN A 87 -10.88 -22.86 3.80
CA ASN A 87 -11.92 -21.90 3.44
C ASN A 87 -11.30 -20.51 3.18
N PRO A 88 -10.60 -20.34 2.04
CA PRO A 88 -9.87 -19.11 1.76
C PRO A 88 -10.86 -17.95 1.57
N ASP A 89 -10.64 -16.86 2.31
CA ASP A 89 -11.37 -15.61 2.09
C ASP A 89 -10.77 -14.85 0.89
N PRO A 90 -11.54 -14.64 -0.20
CA PRO A 90 -11.06 -13.94 -1.38
C PRO A 90 -10.72 -12.46 -1.11
N ASP A 91 -11.20 -11.86 -0.02
CA ASP A 91 -11.00 -10.45 0.32
C ASP A 91 -10.09 -10.25 1.53
N ILE A 92 -9.32 -11.27 1.92
CA ILE A 92 -8.40 -11.20 3.07
C ILE A 92 -7.38 -10.07 2.94
N LEU A 93 -7.02 -9.69 1.71
CA LEU A 93 -6.06 -8.61 1.42
C LEU A 93 -6.68 -7.20 1.50
N ASP A 94 -8.00 -7.08 1.68
CA ASP A 94 -8.66 -5.79 1.86
C ASP A 94 -8.69 -5.34 3.32
N ARG A 95 -8.31 -6.22 4.26
CA ARG A 95 -8.38 -5.97 5.70
C ARG A 95 -7.06 -6.27 6.38
N GLY A 96 -6.49 -5.26 7.03
CA GLY A 96 -5.21 -5.38 7.70
C GLY A 96 -4.57 -4.03 7.97
N VAL A 97 -3.30 -4.05 8.35
CA VAL A 97 -2.53 -2.85 8.69
C VAL A 97 -1.31 -2.78 7.79
N LEU A 98 -1.25 -1.70 7.00
CA LEU A 98 -0.01 -1.29 6.33
C LEU A 98 0.88 -0.56 7.32
N SER A 99 2.18 -0.85 7.27
CA SER A 99 3.20 -0.19 8.09
C SER A 99 4.42 0.15 7.25
N VAL A 100 5.16 1.17 7.65
CA VAL A 100 6.43 1.57 7.03
C VAL A 100 7.60 1.33 7.97
N ALA A 101 8.77 0.99 7.44
CA ALA A 101 9.96 0.72 8.23
C ALA A 101 10.65 2.00 8.70
N ARG A 102 11.09 2.01 9.96
CA ARG A 102 12.14 2.91 10.48
C ARG A 102 13.29 2.06 11.01
N PHE A 103 14.48 2.29 10.48
CA PHE A 103 15.74 1.70 10.92
C PHE A 103 16.45 2.67 11.86
N ASN A 104 16.86 2.19 13.03
CA ASN A 104 17.53 2.99 14.06
C ASN A 104 19.06 2.81 13.97
N ASP A 105 19.81 3.80 14.47
CA ASP A 105 21.28 3.79 14.47
C ASP A 105 21.90 2.61 15.26
N ASP A 106 21.16 2.03 16.19
CA ASP A 106 21.58 0.88 16.99
C ASP A 106 21.40 -0.48 16.27
N GLY A 107 20.96 -0.44 15.00
CA GLY A 107 20.71 -1.62 14.18
C GLY A 107 19.35 -2.29 14.42
N THR A 108 18.50 -1.73 15.29
CA THR A 108 17.11 -2.18 15.44
C THR A 108 16.21 -1.55 14.38
N MET A 109 15.00 -2.08 14.25
CA MET A 109 13.99 -1.51 13.35
C MET A 109 12.59 -1.60 13.97
N GLN A 110 11.71 -0.70 13.57
CA GLN A 110 10.30 -0.71 13.95
C GLN A 110 9.39 -0.52 12.74
N TRP A 111 8.23 -1.17 12.79
CA TRP A 111 7.17 -0.99 11.81
C TRP A 111 6.20 0.06 12.35
N LEU A 112 6.04 1.15 11.64
CA LEU A 112 5.17 2.27 12.01
C LEU A 112 3.83 2.11 11.29
N PRO A 113 2.72 1.92 12.01
CA PRO A 113 1.41 1.69 11.39
C PRO A 113 0.90 2.96 10.69
N LEU A 114 0.39 2.79 9.48
CA LEU A 114 -0.19 3.87 8.67
C LEU A 114 -1.71 3.88 8.87
N VAL A 115 -2.16 4.34 10.04
CA VAL A 115 -3.57 4.33 10.46
C VAL A 115 -4.07 5.74 10.69
N HIS A 116 -5.16 6.11 10.03
CA HIS A 116 -5.82 7.39 10.22
C HIS A 116 -6.32 7.56 11.66
N GLY A 117 -6.12 8.75 12.23
CA GLY A 117 -6.42 9.06 13.62
C GLY A 117 -5.26 8.76 14.58
N GLU A 118 -4.18 8.12 14.12
CA GLU A 118 -3.00 7.84 14.93
C GLU A 118 -1.83 8.78 14.62
N GLY A 119 -1.18 9.27 15.67
CA GLY A 119 -0.03 10.16 15.55
C GLY A 119 -0.33 11.38 14.66
N PRO A 120 0.49 11.64 13.62
CA PRO A 120 0.29 12.77 12.71
C PRO A 120 -0.72 12.47 11.57
N LEU A 121 -1.30 11.27 11.48
CA LEU A 121 -2.15 10.88 10.34
C LEU A 121 -3.61 11.28 10.57
N THR A 122 -3.87 12.59 10.62
CA THR A 122 -5.18 13.14 10.96
C THR A 122 -5.62 14.20 9.96
N ALA A 123 -6.86 14.66 10.07
CA ALA A 123 -7.41 15.74 9.25
C ALA A 123 -6.61 17.05 9.39
N GLU A 124 -5.97 17.31 10.54
CA GLU A 124 -5.08 18.47 10.73
C GLU A 124 -3.89 18.45 9.77
N ASN A 125 -3.43 17.26 9.39
CA ASN A 125 -2.40 17.04 8.39
C ASN A 125 -2.99 16.63 7.03
N GLY A 126 -4.27 16.89 6.77
CA GLY A 126 -4.91 16.69 5.48
C GLY A 126 -5.12 15.23 5.08
N PHE A 127 -5.39 14.36 6.06
CA PHE A 127 -5.98 13.04 5.85
C PHE A 127 -7.38 13.04 6.48
N GLU A 128 -8.43 13.07 5.68
CA GLU A 128 -9.81 13.06 6.20
C GLU A 128 -10.24 11.65 6.66
N ASP A 129 -9.65 10.64 6.06
CA ASP A 129 -9.91 9.23 6.35
C ASP A 129 -8.71 8.31 6.01
N GLN A 130 -8.90 7.00 6.22
CA GLN A 130 -7.91 5.98 5.88
C GLN A 130 -7.62 5.90 4.37
N GLY A 131 -8.60 6.25 3.52
CA GLY A 131 -8.44 6.27 2.08
C GLY A 131 -7.40 7.31 1.65
N ASP A 132 -7.42 8.50 2.26
CA ASP A 132 -6.39 9.51 2.04
C ASP A 132 -4.99 9.00 2.43
N VAL A 133 -4.86 8.29 3.55
CA VAL A 133 -3.59 7.68 3.97
C VAL A 133 -3.10 6.65 2.94
N MET A 134 -4.00 5.86 2.34
CA MET A 134 -3.64 4.87 1.31
C MET A 134 -3.34 5.49 -0.05
N VAL A 135 -4.01 6.58 -0.44
CA VAL A 135 -3.72 7.28 -1.71
C VAL A 135 -2.42 8.10 -1.61
N GLN A 136 -2.16 8.68 -0.43
CA GLN A 136 -1.02 9.54 -0.11
C GLN A 136 0.00 8.83 0.80
N THR A 137 0.21 7.52 0.62
CA THR A 137 1.02 6.67 1.51
C THR A 137 2.43 7.21 1.77
N ARG A 138 3.12 7.73 0.75
CA ARG A 138 4.45 8.34 0.94
C ARG A 138 4.43 9.54 1.88
N ARG A 139 3.45 10.43 1.73
CA ARG A 139 3.27 11.60 2.61
C ARG A 139 2.95 11.19 4.05
N ALA A 140 2.18 10.12 4.22
CA ALA A 140 1.94 9.54 5.54
C ALA A 140 3.23 8.95 6.14
N ALA A 141 4.03 8.24 5.35
CA ALA A 141 5.32 7.69 5.77
C ALA A 141 6.35 8.79 6.15
N ASP A 142 6.40 9.89 5.40
CA ASP A 142 7.18 11.08 5.72
C ASP A 142 6.84 11.63 7.12
N LEU A 143 5.55 11.80 7.41
CA LEU A 143 5.07 12.34 8.70
C LEU A 143 5.36 11.39 9.86
N LEU A 144 5.40 10.09 9.59
CA LEU A 144 5.86 9.09 10.54
C LEU A 144 7.39 8.99 10.61
N GLU A 145 8.15 9.83 9.91
CA GLU A 145 9.62 9.82 9.84
C GLU A 145 10.16 8.39 9.58
N ALA A 146 9.59 7.72 8.58
CA ALA A 146 10.16 6.50 8.03
C ALA A 146 11.59 6.74 7.52
N THR A 147 12.41 5.69 7.47
CA THR A 147 13.80 5.83 6.99
C THR A 147 13.85 5.85 5.46
N PRO A 148 14.31 6.95 4.83
CA PRO A 148 14.53 7.00 3.39
C PRO A 148 15.63 6.03 2.96
N MET A 149 15.42 5.29 1.87
CA MET A 149 16.33 4.26 1.35
C MET A 149 17.11 4.70 0.11
#